data_AF-A0A4Q2UX64-F1
#
_entry.id   AF-A0A4Q2UX64-F1
#
_cell.length_a   1.000
_cell.length_b   1.000
_cell.length_c   1.000
_cell.angle_alpha   90.00
_cell.angle_beta   90.00
_cell.angle_gamma   90.00
#
_symmetry.space_group_name_H-M   'P 1'
#
loop_
_entity.id
_entity.type
_entity.pdbx_description
1 polymer ?
#
loop_
_entity_poly.entity_id
_entity_poly.type
_entity_poly.pdbx_seq_one_letter_code
_entity_poly.pdbx_strand_id
1 'polypeptide(L)'
;LEGDGIQRKRKRGWVGSYGNIWDVIQGFEFLKAKLEEYKAVAVDYSDAEHFRININLGWQKLNKYYTILDETPIYYVALALYPAYRWGWFEERWGKHPDWIATAKEMVQEVWGTEYRNLEVILSPGNEPVAKRRRKYQNAFEEYCEQSRYEPSSRLSTPTTTPARMRSSATPESPRDE
;
A
#
# COMPACT_ATOMS: atom_id res chain seq x y z
N LEU A 1 -4.05 -24.43 2.10
CA LEU A 1 -3.80 -23.36 3.09
C LEU A 1 -2.76 -22.42 2.48
N GLU A 2 -3.30 -21.37 1.85
CA GLU A 2 -2.63 -20.42 0.95
C GLU A 2 -2.59 -19.05 1.64
N GLY A 3 -1.48 -18.32 1.53
CA GLY A 3 -1.35 -16.94 2.05
C GLY A 3 -0.14 -16.68 2.97
N ASP A 4 0.64 -17.69 3.31
CA ASP A 4 1.81 -17.60 4.21
C ASP A 4 3.05 -16.88 3.61
N GLY A 5 2.99 -16.46 2.34
CA GLY A 5 4.12 -15.85 1.64
C GLY A 5 5.34 -16.78 1.51
N ILE A 6 5.15 -18.10 1.72
CA ILE A 6 6.23 -19.08 1.65
C ILE A 6 6.59 -19.32 0.18
N GLN A 7 7.88 -19.19 -0.09
CA GLN A 7 8.50 -19.52 -1.36
C GLN A 7 8.50 -21.03 -1.57
N ARG A 8 7.64 -21.56 -2.45
CA ARG A 8 7.59 -23.01 -2.75
C ARG A 8 8.19 -23.32 -4.11
N LYS A 9 9.04 -24.34 -4.17
CA LYS A 9 9.76 -24.78 -5.38
C LYS A 9 8.83 -25.59 -6.29
N ARG A 10 8.53 -25.09 -7.50
CA ARG A 10 7.76 -25.84 -8.51
C ARG A 10 8.63 -26.85 -9.27
N LYS A 11 8.00 -27.83 -9.95
CA LYS A 11 8.64 -28.91 -10.75
C LYS A 11 9.68 -28.45 -11.80
N ARG A 12 9.79 -27.15 -12.09
CA ARG A 12 10.78 -26.55 -13.01
C ARG A 12 11.74 -25.55 -12.34
N GLY A 13 11.91 -25.61 -11.01
CA GLY A 13 12.80 -24.71 -10.27
C GLY A 13 12.24 -23.29 -10.04
N TRP A 14 11.04 -22.98 -10.55
CA TRP A 14 10.38 -21.71 -10.30
C TRP A 14 9.87 -21.66 -8.86
N VAL A 15 10.51 -20.82 -8.05
CA VAL A 15 10.08 -20.50 -6.69
C VAL A 15 9.16 -19.29 -6.75
N GLY A 16 7.85 -19.51 -6.78
CA GLY A 16 6.85 -18.44 -6.71
C GLY A 16 6.42 -18.22 -5.26
N SER A 17 6.37 -16.97 -4.82
CA SER A 17 5.54 -16.60 -3.66
C SER A 17 4.09 -16.61 -4.12
N TYR A 18 3.19 -17.18 -3.33
CA TYR A 18 1.76 -16.89 -3.49
C TYR A 18 1.56 -15.40 -3.18
N GLY A 19 0.55 -14.78 -3.80
CA GLY A 19 0.26 -13.35 -3.61
C GLY A 19 0.14 -13.03 -2.12
N ASN A 20 0.63 -11.86 -1.70
CA ASN A 20 0.53 -11.49 -0.30
C ASN A 20 -0.90 -11.04 0.02
N ILE A 21 -1.39 -11.42 1.18
CA ILE A 21 -2.76 -11.10 1.61
C ILE A 21 -3.04 -9.60 1.67
N TRP A 22 -2.04 -8.79 2.03
CA TRP A 22 -2.13 -7.32 2.05
C TRP A 22 -2.14 -6.68 0.65
N ASP A 23 -1.77 -7.41 -0.40
CA ASP A 23 -1.81 -6.89 -1.79
C ASP A 23 -3.21 -7.04 -2.41
N VAL A 24 -4.12 -7.81 -1.78
CA VAL A 24 -5.43 -8.13 -2.36
C VAL A 24 -6.29 -6.88 -2.56
N ILE A 25 -6.49 -6.09 -1.50
CA ILE A 25 -7.30 -4.86 -1.56
C ILE A 25 -6.70 -3.88 -2.60
N GLN A 26 -5.38 -3.73 -2.58
CA GLN A 26 -4.66 -2.88 -3.54
C GLN A 26 -4.83 -3.37 -4.98
N GLY A 27 -4.85 -4.69 -5.19
CA GLY A 27 -5.15 -5.31 -6.47
C GLY A 27 -6.53 -4.92 -6.98
N PHE A 28 -7.57 -5.02 -6.15
CA PHE A 28 -8.90 -4.59 -6.54
C PHE A 28 -8.97 -3.11 -6.90
N GLU A 29 -8.35 -2.25 -6.08
CA GLU A 29 -8.25 -0.81 -6.33
C GLU A 29 -7.55 -0.50 -7.66
N PHE A 30 -6.44 -1.19 -7.94
CA PHE A 30 -5.69 -1.06 -9.19
C PHE A 30 -6.52 -1.49 -10.41
N LEU A 31 -7.13 -2.67 -10.35
CA LEU A 31 -7.93 -3.18 -11.48
C LEU A 31 -9.15 -2.30 -11.74
N LYS A 32 -9.85 -1.83 -10.69
CA LYS A 32 -10.98 -0.91 -10.82
C LYS A 32 -10.54 0.40 -11.48
N ALA A 33 -9.43 0.99 -11.04
CA ALA A 33 -8.89 2.20 -11.64
C ALA A 33 -8.57 2.02 -13.13
N LYS A 34 -7.92 0.91 -13.50
CA LYS A 34 -7.61 0.61 -14.91
C LYS A 34 -8.86 0.41 -15.78
N LEU A 35 -9.91 -0.20 -15.25
CA LEU A 35 -11.17 -0.33 -15.99
C LEU A 35 -11.87 1.01 -16.19
N GLU A 36 -11.80 1.93 -15.22
CA GLU A 36 -12.33 3.29 -15.40
C GLU A 36 -11.53 4.08 -16.43
N GLU A 37 -10.19 3.95 -16.44
CA GLU A 37 -9.34 4.52 -17.51
C GLU A 37 -9.74 3.99 -18.89
N TYR A 38 -9.88 2.66 -19.03
CA TYR A 38 -10.29 2.06 -20.30
C TYR A 38 -11.72 2.43 -20.70
N LYS A 39 -12.62 2.62 -19.74
CA LYS A 39 -13.98 3.09 -20.01
C LYS A 39 -13.97 4.50 -20.59
N ALA A 40 -13.10 5.38 -20.10
CA ALA A 40 -12.94 6.73 -20.64
C ALA A 40 -12.38 6.70 -22.06
N VAL A 41 -11.34 5.90 -22.31
CA VAL A 41 -10.69 5.76 -23.62
C VAL A 41 -11.58 5.05 -24.66
N ALA A 42 -12.45 4.14 -24.23
CA ALA A 42 -13.37 3.43 -25.11
C ALA A 42 -14.41 4.34 -25.78
N VAL A 43 -14.63 5.57 -25.29
CA VAL A 43 -15.59 6.51 -25.91
C VAL A 43 -15.14 6.98 -27.29
N ASP A 44 -13.83 7.00 -27.55
CA ASP A 44 -13.24 7.55 -28.77
C ASP A 44 -13.15 6.55 -29.94
N TYR A 45 -13.53 5.28 -29.73
CA TYR A 45 -13.46 4.24 -30.75
C TYR A 45 -14.75 4.12 -31.55
N SER A 46 -14.61 3.97 -32.88
CA SER A 46 -15.75 3.90 -33.82
C SER A 46 -16.62 2.63 -33.69
N ASP A 47 -16.09 1.55 -33.11
CA ASP A 47 -16.81 0.29 -32.85
C ASP A 47 -16.56 -0.19 -31.39
N ALA A 48 -16.90 0.70 -30.45
CA ALA A 48 -16.58 0.52 -29.04
C ALA A 48 -17.61 -0.30 -28.24
N GLU A 49 -18.71 -0.72 -28.84
CA GLU A 49 -19.86 -1.26 -28.10
C GLU A 49 -19.47 -2.51 -27.30
N HIS A 50 -18.81 -3.47 -27.94
CA HIS A 50 -18.31 -4.67 -27.28
C HIS A 50 -17.28 -4.37 -26.19
N PHE A 51 -16.39 -3.39 -26.40
CA PHE A 51 -15.42 -2.98 -25.38
C PHE A 51 -16.09 -2.37 -24.16
N ARG A 52 -17.03 -1.44 -24.35
CA ARG A 52 -17.78 -0.79 -23.28
C ARG A 52 -18.59 -1.79 -22.46
N ILE A 53 -19.27 -2.73 -23.13
CA ILE A 53 -20.03 -3.79 -22.47
C ILE A 53 -19.09 -4.66 -21.63
N ASN A 54 -18.00 -5.15 -22.21
CA ASN A 54 -17.06 -6.03 -21.50
C ASN A 54 -16.34 -5.34 -20.34
N ILE A 55 -15.96 -4.07 -20.49
CA ILE A 55 -15.36 -3.26 -19.40
C ILE A 55 -16.36 -3.13 -18.24
N ASN A 56 -17.63 -2.80 -18.54
CA ASN A 56 -18.67 -2.70 -17.52
C ASN A 56 -18.93 -4.05 -16.82
N LEU A 57 -18.95 -5.16 -17.56
CA LEU A 57 -19.08 -6.50 -16.97
C LEU A 57 -17.90 -6.84 -16.06
N GLY A 58 -16.68 -6.53 -16.48
CA GLY A 58 -15.48 -6.70 -15.67
C GLY A 58 -15.55 -5.86 -14.38
N TRP A 59 -15.98 -4.61 -14.50
CA TRP A 59 -16.13 -3.71 -13.36
C TRP A 59 -17.18 -4.23 -12.37
N GLN A 60 -18.35 -4.64 -12.85
CA GLN A 60 -19.41 -5.22 -12.02
C GLN A 60 -18.93 -6.48 -11.29
N LYS A 61 -18.18 -7.34 -11.98
CA LYS A 61 -17.60 -8.56 -11.40
C LYS A 61 -16.60 -8.23 -10.30
N LEU A 62 -15.71 -7.27 -10.53
CA LEU A 62 -14.77 -6.81 -9.51
C LEU A 62 -15.49 -6.18 -8.33
N ASN A 63 -16.50 -5.34 -8.58
CA ASN A 63 -17.26 -4.72 -7.52
C ASN A 63 -17.98 -5.76 -6.64
N LYS A 64 -18.58 -6.79 -7.24
CA LYS A 64 -19.18 -7.91 -6.51
C LYS A 64 -18.20 -8.60 -5.56
N TYR A 65 -16.97 -8.85 -5.98
CA TYR A 65 -15.99 -9.48 -5.09
C TYR A 65 -15.42 -8.50 -4.08
N TYR A 66 -15.31 -7.22 -4.44
CA TYR A 66 -14.88 -6.18 -3.51
C TYR A 66 -15.85 -6.06 -2.32
N THR A 67 -17.17 -6.09 -2.56
CA THR A 67 -18.16 -6.08 -1.47
C THR A 67 -18.12 -7.34 -0.61
N ILE A 68 -17.66 -8.48 -1.14
CA ILE A 68 -17.49 -9.71 -0.36
C ILE A 68 -16.24 -9.62 0.54
N LEU A 69 -15.26 -8.77 0.22
CA LEU A 69 -14.10 -8.57 1.10
C LEU A 69 -14.52 -8.00 2.46
N ASP A 70 -15.60 -7.25 2.52
CA ASP A 70 -16.19 -6.73 3.76
C ASP A 70 -16.68 -7.86 4.68
N GLU A 71 -17.04 -9.01 4.13
CA GLU A 71 -17.40 -10.21 4.90
C GLU A 71 -16.17 -10.94 5.46
N THR A 72 -14.96 -10.62 4.99
CA THR A 72 -13.72 -11.28 5.43
C THR A 72 -12.72 -10.25 5.98
N PRO A 73 -12.84 -9.86 7.27
CA PRO A 73 -12.02 -8.82 7.91
C PRO A 73 -10.49 -8.99 7.80
N ILE A 74 -10.01 -10.22 7.59
CA ILE A 74 -8.58 -10.55 7.56
C ILE A 74 -7.79 -9.76 6.52
N TYR A 75 -8.40 -9.37 5.40
CA TYR A 75 -7.73 -8.55 4.38
C TYR A 75 -7.45 -7.13 4.88
N TYR A 76 -8.37 -6.55 5.65
CA TYR A 76 -8.20 -5.25 6.28
C TYR A 76 -7.17 -5.30 7.40
N VAL A 77 -7.22 -6.34 8.22
CA VAL A 77 -6.24 -6.59 9.30
C VAL A 77 -4.84 -6.70 8.71
N ALA A 78 -4.66 -7.51 7.67
CA ALA A 78 -3.35 -7.70 7.05
C ALA A 78 -2.76 -6.40 6.49
N LEU A 79 -3.59 -5.58 5.85
CA LEU A 79 -3.15 -4.30 5.29
C LEU A 79 -2.85 -3.27 6.39
N ALA A 80 -3.68 -3.18 7.43
CA ALA A 80 -3.51 -2.26 8.56
C ALA A 80 -2.27 -2.60 9.42
N LEU A 81 -1.93 -3.89 9.54
CA LEU A 81 -0.74 -4.34 10.28
C LEU A 81 0.54 -4.26 9.45
N TYR A 82 0.45 -4.12 8.11
CA TYR A 82 1.62 -4.06 7.26
C TYR A 82 2.38 -2.72 7.43
N PRO A 83 3.68 -2.74 7.81
CA PRO A 83 4.40 -1.52 8.18
C PRO A 83 4.48 -0.42 7.12
N ALA A 84 4.43 -0.78 5.84
CA ALA A 84 4.56 0.19 4.75
C ALA A 84 3.22 0.81 4.30
N TYR A 85 2.07 0.37 4.82
CA TYR A 85 0.76 0.92 4.46
C TYR A 85 0.05 1.47 5.70
N ARG A 86 -0.17 0.60 6.70
CA ARG A 86 -0.85 0.94 7.97
C ARG A 86 -2.19 1.66 7.72
N TRP A 87 -2.65 2.44 8.69
CA TRP A 87 -3.83 3.29 8.56
C TRP A 87 -3.66 4.42 7.54
N GLY A 88 -2.42 4.84 7.26
CA GLY A 88 -2.16 5.93 6.32
C GLY A 88 -2.63 5.62 4.90
N TRP A 89 -2.54 4.37 4.47
CA TRP A 89 -3.09 3.93 3.19
C TRP A 89 -4.61 4.11 3.11
N PHE A 90 -5.35 3.76 4.17
CA PHE A 90 -6.81 3.90 4.22
C PHE A 90 -7.22 5.37 4.21
N GLU A 91 -6.51 6.22 4.97
CA GLU A 91 -6.78 7.66 5.03
C GLU A 91 -6.56 8.35 3.68
N GLU A 92 -5.53 7.94 2.93
CA GLU A 92 -5.26 8.48 1.60
C GLU A 92 -6.25 7.96 0.56
N ARG A 93 -6.50 6.64 0.53
CA ARG A 93 -7.30 6.01 -0.51
C ARG A 93 -8.81 6.20 -0.30
N TRP A 94 -9.25 6.19 0.95
CA TRP A 94 -10.65 6.35 1.33
C TRP A 94 -10.92 7.69 2.01
N GLY A 95 -10.10 8.72 1.78
CA GLY A 95 -10.27 10.03 2.42
C GLY A 95 -11.64 10.70 2.18
N LYS A 96 -12.38 10.29 1.14
CA LYS A 96 -13.76 10.75 0.86
C LYS A 96 -14.83 9.94 1.59
N HIS A 97 -14.48 8.81 2.21
CA HIS A 97 -15.36 7.85 2.86
C HIS A 97 -14.86 7.56 4.28
N PRO A 98 -14.98 8.53 5.20
CA PRO A 98 -14.52 8.38 6.58
C PRO A 98 -15.28 7.27 7.33
N ASP A 99 -16.53 7.00 6.94
CA ASP A 99 -17.35 5.89 7.39
C ASP A 99 -16.67 4.54 7.13
N TRP A 100 -16.10 4.34 5.94
CA TRP A 100 -15.41 3.07 5.60
C TRP A 100 -14.15 2.86 6.43
N ILE A 101 -13.41 3.93 6.71
CA ILE A 101 -12.23 3.88 7.58
C ILE A 101 -12.64 3.50 9.00
N ALA A 102 -13.77 4.03 9.50
CA ALA A 102 -14.29 3.70 10.81
C ALA A 102 -14.70 2.21 10.89
N THR A 103 -15.44 1.71 9.90
CA THR A 103 -15.82 0.29 9.82
C THR A 103 -14.59 -0.62 9.73
N ALA A 104 -13.57 -0.25 8.94
CA ALA A 104 -12.33 -1.03 8.89
C ALA A 104 -11.59 -1.05 10.23
N LYS A 105 -11.54 0.08 10.96
CA LYS A 105 -10.95 0.11 12.31
C LYS A 105 -11.72 -0.78 13.28
N GLU A 106 -13.04 -0.76 13.24
CA GLU A 106 -13.89 -1.63 14.07
C GLU A 106 -13.64 -3.10 13.76
N MET A 107 -13.68 -3.51 12.49
CA MET A 107 -13.40 -4.89 12.07
C MET A 107 -12.02 -5.36 12.53
N VAL A 108 -10.99 -4.51 12.41
CA VAL A 108 -9.63 -4.87 12.86
C VAL A 108 -9.56 -5.04 14.38
N GLN A 109 -10.24 -4.18 15.14
CA GLN A 109 -10.31 -4.29 16.61
C GLN A 109 -11.10 -5.52 17.05
N GLU A 110 -12.19 -5.84 16.35
CA GLU A 110 -13.00 -7.02 16.61
C GLU A 110 -12.17 -8.30 16.43
N VAL A 111 -11.55 -8.47 15.26
CA VAL A 111 -10.68 -9.64 14.99
C VAL A 111 -9.56 -9.76 16.01
N TRP A 112 -8.92 -8.64 16.35
CA TRP A 112 -7.90 -8.64 17.39
C TRP A 112 -8.46 -9.11 18.73
N GLY A 113 -9.62 -8.59 19.14
CA GLY A 113 -10.26 -8.89 20.42
C GLY A 113 -10.78 -10.32 20.55
N THR A 114 -11.36 -10.87 19.48
CA THR A 114 -12.01 -12.19 19.46
C THR A 114 -11.02 -13.31 19.20
N GLU A 115 -10.16 -13.15 18.19
CA GLU A 115 -9.28 -14.21 17.72
C GLU A 115 -7.89 -14.09 18.32
N TYR A 116 -7.26 -12.91 18.31
CA TYR A 116 -5.80 -12.78 18.56
C TYR A 116 -5.40 -12.44 20.00
N ARG A 117 -6.26 -11.77 20.77
CA ARG A 117 -5.93 -11.17 22.07
C ARG A 117 -5.38 -12.17 23.09
N ASN A 118 -5.86 -13.41 23.05
CA ASN A 118 -5.54 -14.45 24.03
C ASN A 118 -4.63 -15.55 23.47
N LEU A 119 -4.08 -15.40 22.25
CA LEU A 119 -3.11 -16.37 21.75
C LEU A 119 -1.78 -16.23 22.48
N GLU A 120 -1.26 -17.37 22.93
CA GLU A 120 0.11 -17.45 23.40
C GLU A 120 1.06 -17.27 22.22
N VAL A 121 1.83 -16.18 22.26
CA VAL A 121 2.86 -15.91 21.26
C VAL A 121 4.06 -16.80 21.56
N ILE A 122 4.10 -17.98 20.93
CA ILE A 122 5.30 -18.82 20.93
C ILE A 122 6.32 -18.15 20.00
N LEU A 123 7.26 -17.41 20.58
CA LEU A 123 8.41 -16.88 19.86
C LEU A 123 9.31 -18.04 19.43
N SER A 124 9.11 -18.54 18.21
CA SER A 124 10.04 -19.51 17.63
C SER A 124 11.41 -18.83 17.46
N PRO A 125 12.48 -19.34 18.08
CA PRO A 125 13.79 -18.74 17.94
C PRO A 125 14.31 -18.99 16.52
N GLY A 126 14.47 -17.91 15.74
CA GLY A 126 15.40 -17.92 14.62
C GLY A 126 14.88 -18.39 13.26
N ASN A 127 13.69 -17.95 12.84
CA ASN A 127 13.50 -17.80 11.39
C ASN A 127 14.26 -16.53 10.97
N GLU A 128 15.51 -16.68 10.49
CA GLU A 128 16.18 -15.61 9.75
C GLU A 128 15.19 -15.04 8.73
N PRO A 129 15.10 -13.70 8.57
CA PRO A 129 14.27 -13.13 7.53
C PRO A 129 14.80 -13.69 6.21
N VAL A 130 14.07 -14.64 5.63
CA VAL A 130 14.39 -15.15 4.30
C VAL A 130 14.44 -13.92 3.42
N ALA A 131 15.63 -13.58 2.94
CA ALA A 131 15.84 -12.48 2.04
C ALA A 131 14.98 -12.76 0.80
N LYS A 132 13.76 -12.23 0.79
CA LYS A 132 12.87 -12.33 -0.35
C LYS A 132 13.62 -11.60 -1.45
N ARG A 133 14.23 -12.37 -2.37
CA ARG A 133 14.90 -11.83 -3.54
C ARG A 133 13.88 -10.93 -4.23
N ARG A 134 14.05 -9.61 -4.13
CA ARG A 134 13.16 -8.64 -4.75
C ARG A 134 13.20 -8.94 -6.25
N ARG A 135 12.12 -9.49 -6.77
CA ARG A 135 12.02 -9.74 -8.20
C ARG A 135 11.98 -8.36 -8.85
N LYS A 136 12.94 -8.03 -9.70
CA LYS A 136 12.87 -6.87 -10.61
C LYS A 136 11.91 -7.21 -11.76
N TYR A 137 10.64 -7.44 -11.45
CA TYR A 137 9.60 -7.46 -12.47
C TYR A 137 8.77 -6.20 -12.26
N GLN A 138 9.24 -5.07 -12.82
CA GLN A 138 8.45 -3.85 -12.90
C GLN A 138 7.21 -4.13 -13.75
N ASN A 139 6.12 -4.45 -13.06
CA ASN A 139 4.80 -4.55 -13.64
C ASN A 139 3.97 -3.40 -13.05
N ALA A 140 3.01 -2.90 -13.82
CA ALA A 140 2.24 -1.71 -13.44
C ALA A 140 1.54 -1.84 -12.07
N PHE A 141 1.23 -3.06 -11.62
CA PHE A 141 0.66 -3.29 -10.30
C PHE A 141 1.69 -3.14 -9.17
N GLU A 142 2.91 -3.65 -9.34
CA GLU A 142 3.99 -3.47 -8.34
C GLU A 142 4.37 -1.99 -8.20
N GLU A 143 4.41 -1.24 -9.30
CA GLU A 143 4.60 0.22 -9.28
C GLU A 143 3.46 0.94 -8.56
N TYR A 144 2.21 0.54 -8.82
CA TYR A 144 1.04 1.08 -8.13
C TYR A 144 1.10 0.86 -6.61
N CYS A 145 1.49 -0.34 -6.18
CA CYS A 145 1.70 -0.65 -4.76
C CYS A 145 2.85 0.18 -4.16
N GLU A 146 3.97 0.36 -4.89
CA GLU A 146 5.08 1.19 -4.46
C GLU A 146 4.69 2.66 -4.27
N GLN A 147 3.88 3.21 -5.17
CA GLN A 147 3.35 4.57 -5.06
C GLN A 147 2.41 4.74 -3.88
N SER A 148 1.65 3.69 -3.55
CA SER A 148 0.68 3.69 -2.45
C SER A 148 1.32 3.43 -1.08
N ARG A 149 2.65 3.27 -1.00
CA ARG A 149 3.33 3.07 0.28
C ARG A 149 3.24 4.35 1.11
N TYR A 150 2.78 4.17 2.34
CA TYR A 150 2.80 5.21 3.34
C TYR A 150 4.23 5.50 3.78
N GLU A 151 4.72 6.69 3.45
CA GLU A 151 5.99 7.22 3.97
C GLU A 151 5.72 8.01 5.27
N PRO A 152 6.14 7.50 6.44
CA PRO A 152 5.93 8.19 7.71
C PRO A 152 6.67 9.54 7.80
N SER A 153 7.70 9.73 6.97
CA SER A 153 8.68 10.80 7.11
C SER A 153 8.21 12.17 6.58
N SER A 154 7.16 12.21 5.75
CA SER A 154 6.69 13.47 5.13
C SER A 154 5.90 14.38 6.06
N ARG A 155 5.43 13.90 7.23
CA ARG A 155 4.61 14.70 8.17
C ARG A 155 5.39 15.31 9.35
N LEU A 156 6.70 15.10 9.45
CA LEU A 156 7.54 15.63 10.54
C LEU A 156 8.48 16.77 10.14
N SER A 157 8.28 17.39 8.96
CA SER A 157 8.96 18.64 8.63
C SER A 157 8.27 19.81 9.31
N THR A 158 8.43 19.94 10.63
CA THR A 158 8.32 21.26 11.25
C THR A 158 9.51 22.09 10.75
N PRO A 159 9.31 23.31 10.23
CA PRO A 159 10.43 24.18 9.92
C PRO A 159 11.02 24.61 11.26
N THR A 160 12.05 23.88 11.72
CA THR A 160 12.91 24.37 12.80
C THR A 160 13.71 25.52 12.23
N THR A 161 13.13 26.72 12.29
CA THR A 161 13.84 27.99 12.11
C THR A 161 14.88 28.08 13.20
N THR A 162 16.09 27.63 12.86
CA THR A 162 17.30 27.93 13.63
C THR A 162 17.53 29.44 13.49
N PRO A 163 17.57 30.23 14.59
CA PRO A 163 17.85 31.64 14.46
C PRO A 163 19.31 31.79 14.03
N ALA A 164 19.51 32.35 12.84
CA ALA A 164 20.81 32.70 12.31
C ALA A 164 21.48 33.70 13.26
N ARG A 165 22.52 33.23 13.95
CA ARG A 165 23.44 34.04 14.74
C ARG A 165 24.07 35.10 13.82
N MET A 166 23.63 36.35 13.95
CA MET A 166 24.22 37.50 13.27
C MET A 166 25.73 37.54 13.56
N ARG A 167 26.53 37.33 12.51
CA ARG A 167 27.98 37.55 12.53
C ARG A 167 28.20 39.04 12.32
N SER A 168 28.57 39.75 13.39
CA SER A 168 29.06 41.13 13.32
C SER A 168 30.25 41.22 12.37
N SER A 169 30.14 42.10 11.38
CA SER A 169 31.23 42.60 10.57
C SER A 169 32.08 43.57 11.41
N ALA A 170 33.31 43.18 11.71
CA ALA A 170 34.33 44.10 12.18
C ALA A 170 35.61 43.79 11.40
N THR A 171 35.90 44.63 10.41
CA THR A 171 37.18 44.73 9.73
C THR A 171 38.12 45.56 10.61
N PRO A 172 39.38 45.16 10.77
CA PRO A 172 40.44 46.14 10.93
C PRO A 172 41.52 45.93 9.87
N GLU A 173 41.68 46.94 9.00
CA GLU A 173 42.87 47.14 8.21
C GLU A 173 44.08 47.29 9.14
N SER A 174 45.19 46.66 8.79
CA SER A 174 46.50 46.83 9.43
C SER A 174 47.47 47.41 8.39
N PRO A 175 48.35 48.34 8.78
CA PRO A 175 49.11 49.18 7.86
C PRO A 175 50.37 48.45 7.36
N ARG A 176 50.85 48.84 6.18
CA ARG A 176 52.23 48.60 5.76
C ARG A 176 52.88 49.92 5.40
N ASP A 177 53.96 50.19 6.11
CA ASP A 177 55.01 51.11 5.74
C ASP A 177 55.72 50.61 4.47
N GLU A 178 55.79 51.49 3.46
CA GLU A 178 56.97 51.93 2.66
C GLU A 178 56.51 52.63 1.36
#